data_AF-H8KW89-F1
#
_entry.id   AF-H8KW89-F1
#
_cell.length_a   1.000
_cell.length_b   1.000
_cell.length_c   1.000
_cell.angle_alpha   90.00
_cell.angle_beta   90.00
_cell.angle_gamma   90.00
#
_symmetry.space_group_name_H-M   'P 1'
#
loop_
_entity.id
_entity.type
_entity.pdbx_description
1 polymer ?
#
loop_
_entity_poly.entity_id
_entity_poly.type
_entity_poly.pdbx_seq_one_letter_code
_entity_poly.pdbx_strand_id
1 'polypeptide(L)'
;MTKFDYDSEADKLALAIDIAIQAFKMHPPDGFDEKQLAHFVNVYEEYKTEILSPEKRFRNKSGLKQSTYEVFTYFQEGHGNTVNVFWDKINESKLDFRRENRLAKILKRKKIKDHTEYDFVIDTLVPYQQEGLISSDEVELLNSLISDYETNKD
;
A
#
# COMPACT_ATOMS: atom_id res chain seq x y z
N MET A 1 4.98 -24.67 17.09
CA MET A 1 5.54 -23.52 16.34
C MET A 1 6.13 -24.04 15.05
N THR A 2 5.55 -23.66 13.91
CA THR A 2 6.16 -23.93 12.59
C THR A 2 7.47 -23.16 12.50
N LYS A 3 8.54 -23.83 12.07
CA LYS A 3 9.85 -23.22 11.84
C LYS A 3 9.73 -22.21 10.70
N PHE A 4 10.37 -21.05 10.84
CA PHE A 4 10.43 -20.07 9.75
C PHE A 4 11.08 -20.71 8.53
N ASP A 5 10.37 -20.66 7.41
CA ASP A 5 10.85 -21.08 6.10
C ASP A 5 11.08 -19.84 5.25
N TYR A 6 12.34 -19.57 4.92
CA TYR A 6 12.69 -18.39 4.15
C TYR A 6 12.12 -18.47 2.74
N ASP A 7 12.20 -19.65 2.09
CA ASP A 7 11.85 -19.78 0.67
C ASP A 7 10.37 -19.57 0.45
N SER A 8 9.53 -20.23 1.28
CA SER A 8 8.09 -20.05 1.19
C SER A 8 7.65 -18.59 1.42
N GLU A 9 8.32 -17.85 2.32
CA GLU A 9 7.99 -16.45 2.59
C GLU A 9 8.56 -15.50 1.52
N ALA A 10 9.73 -15.82 0.96
CA ALA A 10 10.32 -15.10 -0.17
C ALA A 10 9.47 -15.25 -1.44
N ASP A 11 8.92 -16.44 -1.70
CA ASP A 11 8.02 -16.70 -2.83
C ASP A 11 6.73 -15.87 -2.73
N LYS A 12 6.13 -15.77 -1.54
CA LYS A 12 4.97 -14.90 -1.30
C LYS A 12 5.30 -13.43 -1.58
N LEU A 13 6.46 -12.95 -1.09
CA LEU A 13 6.88 -11.58 -1.33
C LEU A 13 7.20 -11.34 -2.81
N ALA A 14 7.79 -12.31 -3.50
CA ALA A 14 8.04 -12.23 -4.94
C ALA A 14 6.73 -12.11 -5.74
N LEU A 15 5.67 -12.81 -5.34
CA LEU A 15 4.35 -12.65 -5.95
C LEU A 15 3.75 -11.27 -5.66
N ALA A 16 3.92 -10.74 -4.44
CA ALA A 16 3.52 -9.37 -4.12
C ALA A 16 4.28 -8.34 -5.00
N ILE A 17 5.57 -8.56 -5.26
CA ILE A 17 6.35 -7.71 -6.16
C ILE A 17 5.83 -7.79 -7.61
N ASP A 18 5.46 -8.97 -8.10
CA ASP A 18 4.84 -9.11 -9.43
C ASP A 18 3.53 -8.31 -9.54
N ILE A 19 2.73 -8.33 -8.48
CA ILE A 19 1.50 -7.53 -8.38
C ILE A 19 1.82 -6.04 -8.38
N ALA A 20 2.84 -5.60 -7.63
CA ALA A 20 3.30 -4.20 -7.62
C ALA A 20 3.72 -3.74 -9.02
N ILE A 21 4.55 -4.52 -9.71
CA ILE A 21 5.01 -4.22 -11.07
C ILE A 21 3.82 -4.10 -12.04
N GLN A 22 2.85 -5.01 -11.94
CA GLN A 22 1.63 -4.94 -12.76
C GLN A 22 0.81 -3.68 -12.46
N ALA A 23 0.62 -3.35 -11.18
CA ALA A 23 -0.10 -2.16 -10.76
C ALA A 23 0.56 -0.89 -11.33
N PHE A 24 1.88 -0.75 -11.22
CA PHE A 24 2.62 0.37 -11.80
C PHE A 24 2.44 0.46 -13.32
N LYS A 25 2.55 -0.67 -14.04
CA LYS A 25 2.47 -0.67 -15.51
C LYS A 25 1.07 -0.35 -16.03
N MET A 26 0.02 -0.86 -15.38
CA MET A 26 -1.36 -0.67 -15.81
C MET A 26 -1.95 0.65 -15.34
N HIS A 27 -1.54 1.08 -14.15
CA HIS A 27 -2.02 2.28 -13.50
C HIS A 27 -0.82 3.04 -12.96
N PRO A 28 -0.05 3.73 -13.82
CA PRO A 28 1.09 4.51 -13.36
C PRO A 28 0.66 5.56 -12.33
N PRO A 29 1.49 5.84 -11.31
CA PRO A 29 1.21 6.92 -10.38
C PRO A 29 1.06 8.26 -11.11
N ASP A 30 0.18 9.12 -10.61
CA ASP A 30 -0.08 10.41 -11.24
C ASP A 30 1.21 11.26 -11.34
N GLY A 31 1.42 11.85 -12.52
CA GLY A 31 2.58 12.69 -12.80
C GLY A 31 3.87 11.94 -13.12
N PHE A 32 3.86 10.60 -13.16
CA PHE A 32 5.03 9.83 -13.60
C PHE A 32 5.17 9.86 -15.13
N ASP A 33 6.38 10.16 -15.59
CA ASP A 33 6.78 9.94 -16.97
C ASP A 33 7.26 8.50 -17.21
N GLU A 34 7.51 8.14 -18.48
CA GLU A 34 7.95 6.80 -18.87
C GLU A 34 9.28 6.39 -18.21
N LYS A 35 10.20 7.34 -17.97
CA LYS A 35 11.51 7.05 -17.37
C LYS A 35 11.38 6.77 -15.89
N GLN A 36 10.54 7.55 -15.19
CA GLN A 36 10.23 7.35 -13.79
C GLN A 36 9.52 6.01 -13.58
N LEU A 37 8.55 5.69 -14.44
CA LEU A 37 7.85 4.40 -14.40
C LEU A 37 8.83 3.23 -14.63
N ALA A 38 9.68 3.32 -15.67
CA ALA A 38 10.68 2.30 -15.95
C ALA A 38 11.66 2.12 -14.79
N HIS A 39 12.09 3.22 -14.15
CA HIS A 39 12.96 3.16 -12.98
C HIS A 39 12.29 2.42 -11.82
N PHE A 40 11.03 2.74 -11.50
CA PHE A 40 10.29 2.06 -10.43
C PHE A 40 10.12 0.57 -10.69
N VAL A 41 9.75 0.20 -11.92
CA VAL A 41 9.64 -1.22 -12.31
C VAL A 41 10.99 -1.93 -12.12
N ASN A 42 12.09 -1.32 -12.55
CA ASN A 42 13.42 -1.91 -12.40
C ASN A 42 13.81 -2.10 -10.93
N VAL A 43 13.54 -1.12 -10.06
CA VAL A 43 13.79 -1.24 -8.62
C VAL A 43 13.05 -2.43 -8.01
N TYR A 44 11.79 -2.66 -8.40
CA TYR A 44 11.03 -3.80 -7.91
C TYR A 44 11.53 -5.15 -8.47
N GLU A 45 11.94 -5.21 -9.74
CA GLU A 45 12.59 -6.40 -10.32
C GLU A 45 13.92 -6.73 -9.61
N GLU A 46 14.69 -5.70 -9.23
CA GLU A 46 15.89 -5.85 -8.41
C GLU A 46 15.55 -6.43 -7.03
N TYR A 47 14.57 -5.86 -6.33
CA TYR A 47 14.08 -6.42 -5.05
C TYR A 47 13.67 -7.88 -5.19
N LYS A 48 12.95 -8.25 -6.26
CA LYS A 48 12.56 -9.64 -6.51
C LYS A 48 13.76 -10.56 -6.65
N THR A 49 14.78 -10.11 -7.38
CA THR A 49 16.02 -10.88 -7.56
C THR A 49 16.75 -11.07 -6.24
N GLU A 50 16.84 -10.01 -5.43
CA GLU A 50 17.52 -10.03 -4.14
C GLU A 50 16.83 -10.92 -3.10
N ILE A 51 15.50 -11.01 -3.09
CA ILE A 51 14.78 -11.88 -2.15
C ILE A 51 14.80 -13.36 -2.59
N LEU A 52 14.84 -13.64 -3.89
CA LEU A 52 14.88 -15.02 -4.41
C LEU A 52 16.30 -15.59 -4.44
N SER A 53 17.32 -14.73 -4.54
CA SER A 53 18.73 -15.11 -4.51
C SER A 53 19.54 -14.21 -3.56
N PRO A 54 19.20 -14.17 -2.26
CA PRO A 54 19.86 -13.30 -1.30
C PRO A 54 21.29 -13.73 -1.01
N GLU A 55 22.14 -12.78 -0.64
CA GLU A 55 23.39 -13.15 0.02
C GLU A 55 23.10 -13.96 1.29
N LYS A 56 23.95 -14.94 1.61
CA LYS A 56 23.77 -15.86 2.75
C LYS A 56 23.51 -15.14 4.08
N ARG A 57 24.10 -13.95 4.28
CA ARG A 57 23.91 -13.13 5.49
C ARG A 57 22.53 -12.48 5.58
N PHE A 58 21.81 -12.31 4.47
CA PHE A 58 20.47 -11.75 4.40
C PHE A 58 19.37 -12.80 4.26
N ARG A 59 19.74 -14.06 4.00
CA ARG A 59 18.83 -15.22 3.96
C ARG A 59 18.34 -15.65 5.35
N ASN A 60 17.61 -14.75 6.01
CA ASN A 60 17.02 -14.96 7.32
C ASN A 60 15.79 -14.07 7.49
N LYS A 61 15.07 -14.27 8.59
CA LYS A 61 13.83 -13.54 8.89
C LYS A 61 14.00 -12.03 8.95
N SER A 62 15.12 -11.53 9.48
CA SER A 62 15.36 -10.09 9.61
C SER A 62 15.63 -9.45 8.24
N GLY A 63 16.43 -10.10 7.40
CA GLY A 63 16.67 -9.66 6.03
C GLY A 63 15.37 -9.61 5.21
N LEU A 64 14.58 -10.69 5.26
CA LEU A 64 13.30 -10.70 4.55
C LEU A 64 12.32 -9.63 5.06
N LYS A 65 12.26 -9.41 6.38
CA LYS A 65 11.43 -8.35 6.96
C LYS A 65 11.83 -6.96 6.45
N GLN A 66 13.12 -6.70 6.27
CA GLN A 66 13.61 -5.45 5.71
C GLN A 66 13.16 -5.29 4.25
N SER A 67 13.34 -6.33 3.42
CA SER A 67 12.87 -6.30 2.03
C SER A 67 11.35 -6.15 1.92
N THR A 68 10.59 -6.80 2.82
CA THR A 68 9.13 -6.58 2.91
C THR A 68 8.83 -5.10 3.18
N TYR A 69 9.50 -4.48 4.16
CA TYR A 69 9.30 -3.06 4.44
C TYR A 69 9.57 -2.18 3.21
N GLU A 70 10.67 -2.42 2.50
CA GLU A 70 11.05 -1.67 1.30
C GLU A 70 10.02 -1.80 0.18
N VAL A 71 9.58 -3.03 -0.10
CA VAL A 71 8.54 -3.32 -1.12
C VAL A 71 7.21 -2.65 -0.78
N PHE A 72 6.79 -2.69 0.49
CA PHE A 72 5.46 -2.21 0.88
C PHE A 72 5.41 -0.72 1.23
N THR A 73 6.54 -0.02 1.41
CA THR A 73 6.56 1.39 1.87
C THR A 73 5.69 2.28 0.99
N TYR A 74 5.85 2.23 -0.34
CA TYR A 74 5.04 3.03 -1.27
C TYR A 74 3.54 2.71 -1.14
N PHE A 75 3.18 1.44 -1.04
CA PHE A 75 1.78 0.99 -1.00
C PHE A 75 1.10 1.21 0.36
N GLN A 76 1.87 1.25 1.44
CA GLN A 76 1.35 1.60 2.77
C GLN A 76 1.16 3.11 2.90
N GLU A 77 2.08 3.89 2.34
CA GLU A 77 2.08 5.34 2.54
C GLU A 77 1.31 6.12 1.47
N GLY A 78 1.21 5.55 0.27
CA GLY A 78 0.55 6.15 -0.87
C GLY A 78 -0.97 6.01 -0.86
N HIS A 79 -1.56 6.63 -1.89
CA HIS A 79 -2.99 6.66 -2.17
C HIS A 79 -3.17 6.71 -3.71
N GLY A 80 -4.41 6.69 -4.17
CA GLY A 80 -4.73 6.67 -5.59
C GLY A 80 -4.79 5.27 -6.20
N ASN A 81 -5.08 5.24 -7.51
CA ASN A 81 -5.51 4.02 -8.21
C ASN A 81 -4.45 2.92 -8.23
N THR A 82 -3.17 3.25 -8.42
CA THR A 82 -2.05 2.28 -8.38
C THR A 82 -2.04 1.50 -7.07
N VAL A 83 -2.21 2.21 -5.94
CA VAL A 83 -2.14 1.62 -4.61
C VAL A 83 -3.38 0.77 -4.33
N ASN A 84 -4.56 1.24 -4.75
CA ASN A 84 -5.81 0.51 -4.56
C ASN A 84 -5.80 -0.81 -5.36
N VAL A 85 -5.40 -0.77 -6.63
CA VAL A 85 -5.28 -2.00 -7.45
C VAL A 85 -4.27 -2.98 -6.87
N PHE A 86 -3.15 -2.49 -6.32
CA PHE A 86 -2.20 -3.35 -5.64
C PHE A 86 -2.84 -4.12 -4.48
N TRP A 87 -3.52 -3.42 -3.56
CA TRP A 87 -4.14 -4.05 -2.40
C TRP A 87 -5.30 -4.97 -2.76
N ASP A 88 -6.10 -4.61 -3.76
CA ASP A 88 -7.13 -5.48 -4.31
C ASP A 88 -6.54 -6.80 -4.80
N LYS A 89 -5.43 -6.74 -5.56
CA LYS A 89 -4.75 -7.92 -6.10
C LYS A 89 -4.06 -8.76 -5.02
N ILE A 90 -3.52 -8.14 -3.97
CA ILE A 90 -2.99 -8.85 -2.79
C ILE A 90 -4.11 -9.67 -2.13
N ASN A 91 -5.29 -9.07 -1.94
CA ASN A 91 -6.46 -9.72 -1.34
C ASN A 91 -6.99 -10.86 -2.24
N GLU A 92 -7.14 -10.62 -3.53
CA GLU A 92 -7.55 -11.64 -4.53
C GLU A 92 -6.60 -12.84 -4.56
N SER A 93 -5.29 -12.58 -4.43
CA SER A 93 -4.24 -13.60 -4.42
C SER A 93 -4.12 -14.34 -3.08
N LYS A 94 -4.94 -13.96 -2.08
CA LYS A 94 -4.96 -14.55 -0.73
C LYS A 94 -3.58 -14.52 -0.05
N LEU A 95 -2.80 -13.49 -0.33
CA LEU A 95 -1.54 -13.24 0.37
C LEU A 95 -1.84 -12.68 1.77
N ASP A 96 -0.96 -12.96 2.72
CA ASP A 96 -1.12 -12.60 4.14
C ASP A 96 -0.63 -11.18 4.48
N PHE A 97 -0.37 -10.36 3.46
CA PHE A 97 -0.05 -8.95 3.60
C PHE A 97 -1.31 -8.11 3.77
N ARG A 98 -1.23 -7.04 4.58
CA ARG A 98 -2.39 -6.18 4.87
C ARG A 98 -2.02 -4.71 4.82
N ARG A 99 -2.94 -3.90 4.28
CA ARG A 99 -2.86 -2.45 4.33
C ARG A 99 -3.13 -1.94 5.74
N GLU A 100 -2.43 -0.89 6.14
CA GLU A 100 -2.65 -0.23 7.42
C GLU A 100 -3.75 0.83 7.33
N ASN A 101 -4.64 0.86 8.34
CA ASN A 101 -5.63 1.93 8.47
C ASN A 101 -4.98 3.23 8.96
N ARG A 102 -4.52 4.07 8.02
CA ARG A 102 -3.96 5.39 8.30
C ARG A 102 -5.03 6.47 8.56
N LEU A 103 -6.30 6.22 8.23
CA LEU A 103 -7.43 7.10 8.53
C LEU A 103 -7.73 7.17 10.04
N ALA A 104 -7.30 6.18 10.82
CA ALA A 104 -7.51 6.12 12.27
C ALA A 104 -7.09 7.40 13.01
N LYS A 105 -6.01 8.07 12.57
CA LYS A 105 -5.56 9.35 13.17
C LYS A 105 -6.52 10.50 12.87
N ILE A 106 -7.08 10.55 11.65
CA ILE A 106 -8.05 11.58 11.22
C ILE A 106 -9.36 11.38 11.97
N LEU A 107 -9.87 10.13 12.01
CA LEU A 107 -11.06 9.73 12.76
C LEU A 107 -10.95 10.10 14.24
N LYS A 108 -9.82 9.78 14.89
CA LYS A 108 -9.58 10.12 16.30
C LYS A 108 -9.61 11.63 16.54
N ARG A 109 -9.04 12.42 15.62
CA ARG A 109 -8.99 13.89 15.72
C ARG A 109 -10.32 14.54 15.35
N LYS A 110 -11.17 13.86 14.58
CA LYS A 110 -12.45 14.35 14.04
C LYS A 110 -12.30 15.67 13.27
N LYS A 111 -11.24 15.77 12.47
CA LYS A 111 -10.95 16.95 11.65
C LYS A 111 -9.97 16.61 10.54
N ILE A 112 -10.25 17.05 9.31
CA ILE A 112 -9.28 17.10 8.22
C ILE A 112 -8.48 18.40 8.35
N LYS A 113 -7.15 18.31 8.44
CA LYS A 113 -6.33 19.46 8.84
C LYS A 113 -5.82 20.30 7.66
N ASP A 114 -5.66 19.68 6.49
CA ASP A 114 -5.06 20.27 5.30
C ASP A 114 -5.54 19.55 4.03
N HIS A 115 -5.15 20.07 2.87
CA HIS A 115 -5.56 19.54 1.58
C HIS A 115 -5.02 18.14 1.33
N THR A 116 -3.83 17.82 1.83
CA THR A 116 -3.23 16.49 1.67
C THR A 116 -4.02 15.42 2.42
N GLU A 117 -4.47 15.70 3.64
CA GLU A 117 -5.37 14.78 4.34
C GLU A 117 -6.74 14.68 3.67
N TYR A 118 -7.24 15.78 3.09
CA TYR A 118 -8.47 15.77 2.32
C TYR A 118 -8.37 14.81 1.12
N ASP A 119 -7.34 14.97 0.29
CA ASP A 119 -7.11 14.12 -0.89
C ASP A 119 -6.92 12.65 -0.47
N PHE A 120 -6.14 12.41 0.59
CA PHE A 120 -5.96 11.08 1.14
C PHE A 120 -7.29 10.45 1.57
N VAL A 121 -8.17 11.19 2.27
CA VAL A 121 -9.48 10.67 2.69
C VAL A 121 -10.32 10.32 1.46
N ILE A 122 -10.41 11.22 0.47
CA ILE A 122 -11.20 11.01 -0.74
C ILE A 122 -10.72 9.75 -1.48
N ASP A 123 -9.41 9.62 -1.70
CA ASP A 123 -8.83 8.53 -2.49
C ASP A 123 -8.88 7.16 -1.79
N THR A 124 -9.04 7.15 -0.46
CA THR A 124 -8.98 5.92 0.35
C THR A 124 -10.31 5.54 0.98
N LEU A 125 -11.31 6.42 1.04
CA LEU A 125 -12.59 6.17 1.72
C LEU A 125 -13.26 4.88 1.24
N VAL A 126 -13.50 4.76 -0.07
CA VAL A 126 -14.17 3.60 -0.66
C VAL A 126 -13.31 2.33 -0.55
N PRO A 127 -12.02 2.33 -0.96
CA PRO A 127 -11.16 1.16 -0.79
C PRO A 127 -11.09 0.67 0.65
N TYR A 128 -10.90 1.57 1.63
CA TYR A 128 -10.77 1.19 3.03
C TYR A 128 -12.05 0.55 3.56
N GLN A 129 -13.22 1.01 3.11
CA GLN A 129 -14.49 0.39 3.47
C GLN A 129 -14.62 -1.01 2.87
N GLN A 130 -14.27 -1.18 1.60
CA GLN A 130 -14.33 -2.47 0.90
C GLN A 130 -13.34 -3.50 1.50
N GLU A 131 -12.17 -3.02 1.91
CA GLU A 131 -11.13 -3.80 2.60
C GLU A 131 -11.49 -4.08 4.08
N GLY A 132 -12.57 -3.50 4.61
CA GLY A 132 -12.99 -3.66 6.01
C GLY A 132 -12.06 -2.97 7.02
N LEU A 133 -11.25 -2.00 6.56
CA LEU A 133 -10.37 -1.19 7.41
C LEU A 133 -11.13 -0.13 8.21
N ILE A 134 -12.28 0.30 7.69
CA ILE A 134 -13.21 1.23 8.35
C ILE A 134 -14.63 0.70 8.29
N SER A 135 -15.41 1.02 9.32
CA SER A 135 -16.84 0.68 9.46
C SER A 135 -17.73 1.68 8.72
N SER A 136 -19.02 1.34 8.56
CA SER A 136 -20.00 2.26 7.94
C SER A 136 -20.17 3.55 8.75
N ASP A 137 -20.18 3.46 10.09
CA ASP A 137 -20.23 4.62 10.98
C ASP A 137 -19.01 5.54 10.82
N GLU A 138 -17.82 4.96 10.61
CA GLU A 138 -16.60 5.72 10.32
C GLU A 138 -16.66 6.39 8.95
N VAL A 139 -17.28 5.75 7.94
CA VAL A 139 -17.52 6.37 6.63
C VAL A 139 -18.47 7.56 6.75
N GLU A 140 -19.56 7.43 7.50
CA GLU A 140 -20.49 8.55 7.75
C GLU A 140 -19.78 9.73 8.42
N LEU A 141 -18.95 9.44 9.43
CA LEU A 141 -18.13 10.47 10.07
C LEU A 141 -17.18 11.13 9.08
N LEU A 142 -16.45 10.37 8.26
CA LEU A 142 -15.52 10.92 7.29
C LEU A 142 -16.22 11.80 6.24
N ASN A 143 -17.41 11.42 5.77
CA ASN A 143 -18.23 12.24 4.87
C ASN A 143 -18.64 13.58 5.51
N SER A 144 -18.98 13.57 6.80
CA SER A 144 -19.23 14.82 7.54
C SER A 144 -17.99 15.69 7.61
N LEU A 145 -16.81 15.11 7.88
CA LEU A 145 -15.55 15.85 7.97
C LEU A 145 -15.11 16.42 6.61
N ILE A 146 -15.36 15.70 5.52
CA ILE A 146 -15.18 16.19 4.14
C ILE A 146 -16.03 17.44 3.93
N SER A 147 -17.33 17.35 4.22
CA SER A 147 -18.28 18.46 4.05
C SER A 147 -17.89 19.69 4.88
N ASP A 148 -17.46 19.47 6.13
CA ASP A 148 -16.98 20.55 7.00
C ASP A 148 -15.73 21.23 6.43
N TYR A 149 -14.79 20.45 5.89
CA TYR A 149 -13.55 20.98 5.31
C TYR A 149 -13.83 21.81 4.05
N GLU A 150 -14.74 21.35 3.20
CA GLU A 150 -15.18 22.07 2.00
C GLU A 150 -15.90 23.38 2.34
N THR A 151 -16.76 23.38 3.36
CA THR A 151 -17.52 24.57 3.77
C THR A 151 -16.63 25.64 4.42
N ASN A 152 -15.58 25.24 5.13
CA ASN A 152 -14.66 26.17 5.80
C ASN A 152 -13.54 26.71 4.87
N LYS A 153 -13.56 26.39 3.58
CA LYS A 153 -12.62 26.94 2.58
C LYS A 153 -13.07 28.30 2.02
N ASP A 154 -14.29 28.74 2.30
CA ASP A 154 -14.84 30.08 2.02
C ASP A 154 -14.63 31.06 3.19
#